data_AF-A0A7S3TCA2-F1
#
_entry.id   AF-A0A7S3TCA2-F1
#
_cell.length_a   1.000
_cell.length_b   1.000
_cell.length_c   1.000
_cell.angle_alpha   90.00
_cell.angle_beta   90.00
_cell.angle_gamma   90.00
#
_symmetry.space_group_name_H-M   'P 1'
#
loop_
_entity.id
_entity.type
_entity.pdbx_description
1 polymer ?
#
loop_
_entity_poly.entity_id
_entity_poly.type
_entity_poly.pdbx_seq_one_letter_code
_entity_poly.pdbx_strand_id
1 'polypeptide(L)'
;TLGRRPNGATSDEMLALARRHADGASIASEAPDEVSLLLPHEASGAFTGLFMELDQSTELLGVVSYGLSIPTLQEVFLKITAEADATAAAADEAQALATSRSAY
;
A
#
# COMPACT_ATOMS: atom_id res chain seq x y z
N THR A 1 22.11 -5.05 15.27
CA THR A 1 20.71 -5.37 14.93
C THR A 1 19.89 -4.13 15.26
N LEU A 2 19.56 -3.32 14.25
CA LEU A 2 19.03 -1.97 14.48
C LEU A 2 17.59 -2.06 14.97
N GLY A 3 17.35 -1.50 16.15
CA GLY A 3 16.11 -1.63 16.91
C GLY A 3 14.99 -0.77 16.36
N ARG A 4 13.82 -1.40 16.22
CA ARG A 4 12.52 -0.73 16.18
C ARG A 4 12.42 0.16 17.41
N ARG A 5 12.29 1.48 17.23
CA ARG A 5 12.05 2.38 18.36
C ARG A 5 10.68 2.02 18.98
N PRO A 6 10.57 1.95 20.31
CA PRO A 6 9.35 1.51 20.99
C PRO A 6 8.18 2.51 20.91
N ASN A 7 8.37 3.71 20.33
CA ASN A 7 7.41 4.81 20.34
C ASN A 7 6.99 5.32 18.94
N GLY A 8 7.27 4.57 17.87
CA GLY A 8 6.85 4.93 16.51
C GLY A 8 5.62 4.13 16.07
N ALA A 9 4.68 4.79 15.40
CA ALA A 9 3.48 4.18 14.83
C ALA A 9 3.88 2.98 13.97
N THR A 10 3.20 1.87 14.18
CA THR A 10 3.33 0.72 13.30
C THR A 10 2.65 1.01 11.97
N SER A 11 3.12 0.37 10.90
CA SER A 11 2.53 0.45 9.56
C SER A 11 1.04 0.09 9.57
N ASP A 12 0.64 -0.85 10.42
CA ASP A 12 -0.75 -1.25 10.63
C ASP A 12 -1.59 -0.14 11.27
N GLU A 13 -1.05 0.59 12.25
CA GLU A 13 -1.75 1.73 12.88
C GLU A 13 -1.94 2.89 11.90
N MET A 14 -0.91 3.19 11.10
CA MET A 14 -1.01 4.20 10.06
C MET A 14 -2.00 3.81 8.96
N LEU A 15 -2.00 2.54 8.56
CA LEU A 15 -2.97 2.01 7.60
C LEU A 15 -4.40 2.06 8.17
N ALA A 16 -4.59 1.69 9.43
CA ALA A 16 -5.89 1.76 10.10
C ALA A 16 -6.42 3.20 10.16
N LEU A 17 -5.56 4.17 10.46
CA LEU A 17 -5.90 5.59 10.41
C LEU A 17 -6.29 6.02 9.01
N ALA A 18 -5.50 5.67 7.98
CA ALA A 18 -5.82 5.99 6.60
C ALA A 18 -7.17 5.41 6.15
N ARG A 19 -7.46 4.16 6.54
CA ARG A 19 -8.73 3.50 6.21
C ARG A 19 -9.96 4.14 6.87
N ARG A 20 -9.82 4.89 7.96
CA ARG A 20 -10.95 5.65 8.53
C ARG A 20 -11.45 6.76 7.61
N HIS A 21 -10.57 7.30 6.75
CA HIS A 21 -10.89 8.41 5.84
C HIS A 21 -10.99 7.96 4.38
N ALA A 22 -10.23 6.93 4.01
CA ALA A 22 -10.14 6.43 2.65
C ALA A 22 -10.27 4.90 2.64
N ASP A 23 -11.51 4.43 2.56
CA ASP A 23 -11.82 3.00 2.39
C ASP A 23 -11.14 2.49 1.13
N GLY A 24 -10.18 1.57 1.30
CA GLY A 24 -9.33 1.07 0.20
C GLY A 24 -7.87 1.50 0.29
N ALA A 25 -7.48 2.28 1.31
CA ALA A 25 -6.07 2.55 1.58
C ALA A 25 -5.27 1.24 1.77
N SER A 26 -4.06 1.21 1.23
CA SER A 26 -3.15 0.07 1.25
C SER A 26 -1.69 0.50 1.42
N ILE A 27 -0.84 -0.35 2.00
CA ILE A 27 0.60 -0.10 2.07
C ILE A 27 1.21 -0.32 0.69
N ALA A 28 1.92 0.69 0.16
CA ALA A 28 2.75 0.57 -1.04
C ALA A 28 4.15 0.04 -0.71
N SER A 29 4.75 0.55 0.36
CA SER A 29 6.08 0.13 0.81
C SER A 29 6.26 0.42 2.30
N GLU A 30 7.15 -0.34 2.93
CA GLU A 30 7.50 -0.22 4.34
C GLU A 30 9.03 -0.27 4.47
N ALA A 31 9.59 0.76 5.09
CA ALA A 31 10.99 0.89 5.45
C ALA A 31 11.08 1.11 6.98
N PRO A 32 12.28 0.95 7.59
CA PRO A 32 12.42 1.04 9.04
C PRO A 32 11.93 2.36 9.67
N ASP A 33 12.05 3.46 8.94
CA ASP A 33 11.74 4.81 9.40
C ASP A 33 10.67 5.51 8.52
N GLU A 34 10.08 4.80 7.55
CA GLU A 34 9.14 5.37 6.58
C GLU A 34 8.12 4.34 6.10
N VAL A 35 6.87 4.77 5.92
CA VAL A 35 5.81 3.95 5.32
C VAL A 35 5.12 4.76 4.25
N SER A 36 4.97 4.18 3.07
CA SER A 36 4.22 4.77 1.97
C SER A 36 2.85 4.10 1.84
N LEU A 37 1.80 4.92 1.84
CA LEU A 37 0.42 4.48 1.68
C LEU A 37 -0.11 4.91 0.32
N LEU A 38 -0.85 4.02 -0.35
CA LEU A 38 -1.68 4.37 -1.49
C LEU A 38 -3.08 4.69 -1.00
N LEU A 39 -3.56 5.86 -1.41
CA LEU A 39 -4.92 6.31 -1.11
C LEU A 39 -5.75 6.29 -2.40
N PRO A 40 -6.99 5.77 -2.36
CA PRO A 40 -7.90 5.79 -3.50
C PRO A 40 -8.25 7.24 -3.88
N HIS A 41 -8.26 7.51 -5.19
CA HIS A 41 -8.52 8.86 -5.72
C HIS A 41 -9.93 9.35 -5.38
N GLU A 42 -10.88 8.43 -5.31
CA GLU A 42 -12.29 8.65 -4.99
C GLU A 42 -12.47 9.22 -3.58
N ALA A 43 -11.54 8.92 -2.67
CA ALA A 43 -11.53 9.43 -1.29
C ALA A 43 -10.82 10.78 -1.14
N SER A 44 -10.43 11.44 -2.24
CA SER A 44 -9.71 12.73 -2.21
C SER A 44 -10.44 13.82 -1.41
N GLY A 45 -11.77 13.80 -1.37
CA GLY A 45 -12.58 14.71 -0.55
C GLY A 45 -12.41 14.52 0.97
N ALA A 46 -11.94 13.35 1.43
CA ALA A 46 -11.70 13.04 2.83
C ALA A 46 -10.24 13.25 3.26
N PHE A 47 -9.32 13.52 2.33
CA PHE A 47 -7.89 13.65 2.63
C PHE A 47 -7.60 14.81 3.59
N THR A 48 -8.39 15.88 3.56
CA THR A 48 -8.25 16.97 4.55
C THR A 48 -8.45 16.46 5.97
N GLY A 49 -9.46 15.62 6.21
CA GLY A 49 -9.69 15.01 7.52
C GLY A 49 -8.56 14.07 7.93
N LEU A 50 -8.03 13.30 6.98
CA LEU A 50 -6.89 12.43 7.18
C LEU A 50 -5.65 13.22 7.65
N PHE A 51 -5.29 14.30 6.95
CA PHE A 51 -4.12 15.11 7.30
C PHE A 51 -4.30 15.84 8.63
N MET A 52 -5.50 16.34 8.92
CA MET A 52 -5.80 16.93 10.22
C MET A 52 -5.66 15.92 11.37
N GLU A 53 -6.12 14.68 11.18
CA GLU A 53 -5.97 13.64 12.19
C GLU A 53 -4.50 13.21 12.34
N LEU A 54 -3.74 13.15 11.25
CA LEU A 54 -2.29 12.94 11.29
C LEU A 54 -1.57 14.06 12.05
N ASP A 55 -1.90 15.33 11.80
CA ASP A 55 -1.34 16.48 12.50
C ASP A 55 -1.62 16.48 14.01
N GLN A 56 -2.78 15.93 14.41
CA GLN A 56 -3.13 15.80 15.83
C GLN A 56 -2.49 14.57 16.47
N SER A 57 -2.24 13.53 15.67
CA SER A 57 -1.75 12.25 16.15
C SER A 57 -0.23 12.12 16.03
N THR A 58 0.48 13.00 15.33
CA THR A 58 1.95 12.99 15.13
C THR A 58 2.71 12.91 16.45
N GLU A 59 2.27 13.66 17.48
CA GLU A 59 2.90 13.62 18.82
C GLU A 59 2.65 12.29 19.56
N LEU A 60 1.48 11.67 19.36
CA LEU A 60 1.06 10.44 20.04
C LEU A 60 1.55 9.17 19.35
N LEU A 61 1.61 9.21 18.02
CA LEU A 61 2.03 8.12 17.14
C LEU A 61 3.53 8.19 16.84
N GLY A 62 4.25 9.24 17.27
CA GLY A 62 5.69 9.38 17.02
C GLY A 62 6.05 9.54 15.54
N VAL A 63 5.12 10.05 14.73
CA VAL A 63 5.37 10.38 13.32
C VAL A 63 6.11 11.72 13.28
N VAL A 64 7.27 11.75 12.63
CA VAL A 64 8.12 12.96 12.54
C VAL A 64 7.62 13.92 11.47
N SER A 65 7.20 13.39 10.32
CA SER A 65 6.65 14.15 9.21
C SER A 65 5.89 13.21 8.26
N TYR A 66 4.95 13.77 7.49
CA TYR A 66 4.31 13.08 6.37
C TYR A 66 4.32 13.98 5.14
N GLY A 67 4.17 13.38 3.96
CA GLY A 67 4.13 14.08 2.69
C GLY A 67 3.30 13.33 1.66
N LEU A 68 2.94 14.02 0.58
CA LEU A 68 2.30 13.41 -0.58
C LEU A 68 3.32 13.25 -1.69
N SER A 69 3.42 12.02 -2.21
CA SER A 69 4.16 11.72 -3.43
C SER A 69 3.19 11.28 -4.51
N ILE A 70 3.48 11.70 -5.74
CA ILE A 70 2.81 11.16 -6.92
C ILE A 70 3.69 10.01 -7.42
N PRO A 71 3.12 8.83 -7.69
CA PRO A 71 3.91 7.74 -8.25
C PRO A 71 4.51 8.18 -9.59
N THR A 72 5.79 7.90 -9.78
CA THR A 72 6.50 8.17 -11.01
C THR A 72 6.00 7.25 -12.13
N LEU A 73 6.17 7.67 -13.39
CA LEU A 73 5.84 6.81 -14.54
C LEU A 73 6.62 5.49 -14.49
N GLN A 74 7.85 5.51 -13.98
CA GLN A 74 8.66 4.30 -13.79
C GLN A 74 8.01 3.33 -12.79
N GLU A 75 7.55 3.82 -11.63
CA GLU A 75 6.87 2.99 -10.63
C GLU A 75 5.55 2.42 -11.18
N VAL A 76 4.79 3.22 -11.91
CA VAL A 76 3.55 2.76 -12.57
C VAL A 76 3.85 1.71 -13.64
N PHE A 77 4.87 1.95 -14.47
CA PHE A 77 5.27 0.99 -15.51
C PHE A 77 5.68 -0.36 -14.89
N LEU A 78 6.53 -0.33 -13.86
CA LEU A 78 6.98 -1.55 -13.16
C LEU A 78 5.80 -2.33 -12.56
N LYS A 79 4.84 -1.63 -11.95
CA LYS A 79 3.65 -2.26 -11.37
C LYS A 79 2.79 -2.94 -12.43
N ILE A 80 2.52 -2.26 -13.54
CA ILE A 80 1.72 -2.80 -14.65
C ILE A 80 2.42 -4.01 -15.28
N THR A 81 3.73 -3.95 -15.49
CA THR A 81 4.47 -5.09 -16.06
C THR A 81 4.46 -6.30 -15.13
N ALA A 82 4.60 -6.09 -13.80
CA ALA A 82 4.54 -7.17 -12.84
C ALA A 82 3.15 -7.83 -12.77
N GLU A 83 2.08 -7.03 -12.83
CA GLU A 83 0.70 -7.53 -12.88
C GLU A 83 0.40 -8.30 -14.19
N ALA A 84 0.94 -7.84 -15.32
CA ALA A 84 0.82 -8.52 -16.60
C ALA A 84 1.54 -9.88 -16.61
N ASP A 85 2.76 -9.95 -16.07
CA ASP A 85 3.52 -11.19 -15.96
C ASP A 85 2.84 -12.20 -15.02
N ALA A 86 2.31 -11.73 -13.88
CA ALA A 86 1.55 -12.58 -12.96
C ALA A 86 0.27 -13.15 -13.61
N THR A 87 -0.40 -12.35 -14.45
CA THR A 87 -1.59 -12.78 -15.19
C THR A 87 -1.23 -13.81 -16.27
N ALA A 88 -0.10 -13.63 -16.96
CA ALA A 88 0.38 -14.57 -17.96
C ALA A 88 0.74 -15.93 -17.33
N ALA A 89 1.39 -15.95 -16.17
CA ALA A 89 1.73 -17.18 -15.45
C ALA A 89 0.48 -17.95 -14.99
N ALA A 90 -0.53 -17.24 -14.47
CA ALA A 90 -1.80 -17.86 -14.04
C ALA A 90 -2.59 -18.46 -15.22
N ALA A 91 -2.52 -17.85 -16.41
CA ALA A 91 -3.16 -18.36 -17.61
C ALA A 91 -2.49 -19.65 -18.11
N ASP A 92 -1.16 -19.74 -18.06
CA ASP A 92 -0.40 -20.92 -18.47
C ASP A 92 -0.67 -22.12 -17.54
N GLU A 93 -0.71 -21.90 -16.22
CA GLU A 93 -1.07 -22.95 -15.24
C GLU A 93 -2.52 -23.45 -15.43
N ALA A 94 -3.48 -22.54 -15.63
CA ALA A 94 -4.88 -22.92 -15.86
C ALA A 94 -5.04 -23.78 -17.13
N GLN A 95 -4.26 -23.49 -18.17
CA GLN A 95 -4.31 -24.19 -19.45
C GLN A 95 -3.60 -25.56 -19.39
N ALA A 96 -2.53 -25.68 -18.60
CA ALA A 96 -1.87 -26.96 -18.30
C ALA A 96 -2.79 -27.91 -17.50
N LEU A 97 -3.52 -27.40 -16.50
CA LEU A 97 -4.48 -28.17 -15.71
C LEU A 97 -5.72 -28.60 -16.51
N ALA A 98 -6.24 -27.73 -17.40
CA ALA A 98 -7.36 -28.06 -18.27
C ALA A 98 -7.01 -29.16 -19.29
N THR A 99 -5.79 -29.13 -19.83
CA THR A 99 -5.31 -30.15 -20.77
C THR A 99 -5.11 -31.51 -20.08
N SER A 100 -4.62 -31.51 -18.84
CA SER A 100 -4.41 -32.74 -18.06
C SER A 100 -5.72 -33.41 -17.63
N ARG A 101 -6.78 -32.62 -17.38
CA ARG A 101 -8.09 -33.11 -16.94
C ARG A 101 -8.98 -33.65 -18.07
N SER A 102 -8.64 -33.39 -19.34
CA SER A 102 -9.34 -33.95 -20.50
C SER A 102 -8.77 -35.30 -20.97
N ALA A 103 -7.72 -35.80 -20.31
CA ALA A 103 -7.01 -37.03 -20.68
C ALA A 103 -7.34 -38.26 -19.82
N TYR A 104 -8.43 -38.23 -19.04
CA TYR A 104 -8.96 -39.39 -18.31
C TYR A 104 -10.48 -39.51 -18.46
#